data_AF-A0AAU6A8U1-F1
#
_entry.id   AF-A0AAU6A8U1-F1
#
_cell.length_a   1.000
_cell.length_b   1.000
_cell.length_c   1.000
_cell.angle_alpha   90.00
_cell.angle_beta   90.00
_cell.angle_gamma   90.00
#
_symmetry.space_group_name_H-M   'P 1'
#
loop_
_entity.id
_entity.type
_entity.pdbx_description
1 polymer ?
#
loop_
_entity_poly.entity_id
_entity_poly.type
_entity_poly.pdbx_seq_one_letter_code
_entity_poly.pdbx_strand_id
1 'polypeptide(L)'
;MVTTHSAHVANRGHFSDIRYFRKEEDTVESGSEPGPARTVIKDLSQVTGDERFLRKYLTLTRADLYFADKAILVEGASERIFVPAAEEKLAARRPGETPQHQYVTLMEVGGAHAHRFYPLLKVLGIPALIITDLDPVDDREPKIRKCLVSESGRTSNQSIRAWSPEMADITVAELLQRAETDPPIAGGSMCLAYQVPEEPGGPCGRTFEDAFALANRALFGIPTGAAPAEELEQQARSSVETRRSKVDFALDHVLGDHDWQVPKYIRRGLEWLMAQDGTATKADVQ
;
A
#
# COMPACT_ATOMS: atom_id res chain seq x y z
N MET A 1 -24.71 -9.97 -24.35
CA MET A 1 -24.32 -9.49 -23.00
C MET A 1 -24.08 -10.71 -22.14
N VAL A 2 -22.92 -10.81 -21.48
CA VAL A 2 -22.55 -11.93 -20.59
C VAL A 2 -22.26 -11.36 -19.21
N THR A 3 -22.86 -11.93 -18.16
CA THR A 3 -22.53 -11.61 -16.76
C THR A 3 -21.51 -12.63 -16.25
N THR A 4 -20.48 -12.20 -15.53
CA THR A 4 -19.43 -13.10 -15.03
C THR A 4 -19.01 -12.73 -13.61
N HIS A 5 -18.83 -13.75 -12.77
CA HIS A 5 -18.13 -13.68 -11.48
C HIS A 5 -16.70 -14.24 -11.55
N SER A 6 -16.25 -14.61 -12.76
CA SER A 6 -14.92 -15.16 -12.99
C SER A 6 -13.94 -14.07 -13.42
N ALA A 7 -12.94 -13.81 -12.59
CA ALA A 7 -11.81 -12.94 -12.94
C ALA A 7 -11.07 -13.43 -14.18
N HIS A 8 -10.99 -14.75 -14.39
CA HIS A 8 -10.36 -15.30 -15.58
C HIS A 8 -11.04 -14.85 -16.89
N VAL A 9 -12.37 -14.77 -16.88
CA VAL A 9 -13.15 -14.28 -18.04
C VAL A 9 -13.03 -12.76 -18.15
N ALA A 10 -13.18 -12.04 -17.05
CA ALA A 10 -13.12 -10.58 -17.03
C ALA A 10 -11.76 -10.03 -17.47
N ASN A 11 -10.65 -10.61 -16.97
CA ASN A 11 -9.29 -10.16 -17.24
C ASN A 11 -8.90 -10.28 -18.73
N ARG A 12 -9.58 -11.16 -19.49
CA ARG A 12 -9.37 -11.33 -20.93
C ARG A 12 -10.13 -10.33 -21.80
N GLY A 13 -11.22 -9.74 -21.28
CA GLY A 13 -12.00 -8.72 -22.01
C GLY A 13 -11.21 -7.43 -22.23
N HIS A 14 -11.52 -6.69 -23.29
CA HIS A 14 -11.05 -5.30 -23.42
C HIS A 14 -11.82 -4.41 -22.44
N PHE A 15 -11.20 -3.34 -21.97
CA PHE A 15 -11.86 -2.44 -21.02
C PHE A 15 -13.12 -1.78 -21.62
N SER A 16 -13.14 -1.57 -22.94
CA SER A 16 -14.32 -1.13 -23.69
C SER A 16 -15.54 -2.04 -23.52
N ASP A 17 -15.29 -3.32 -23.27
CA ASP A 17 -16.31 -4.38 -23.27
C ASP A 17 -16.83 -4.66 -21.85
N ILE A 18 -16.22 -4.06 -20.82
CA ILE A 18 -16.54 -4.32 -19.42
C ILE A 18 -17.43 -3.19 -18.88
N ARG A 19 -18.54 -3.59 -18.25
CA ARG A 19 -19.38 -2.71 -17.43
C ARG A 19 -19.34 -3.25 -16.00
N TYR A 20 -18.78 -2.45 -15.09
CA TYR A 20 -18.56 -2.85 -13.71
C TYR A 20 -19.70 -2.34 -12.83
N PHE A 21 -20.37 -3.24 -12.15
CA PHE A 21 -21.50 -2.94 -11.28
C PHE A 21 -21.00 -2.89 -9.84
N ARG A 22 -21.13 -1.73 -9.20
CA ARG A 22 -20.72 -1.52 -7.81
C ARG A 22 -21.92 -1.09 -6.98
N LYS A 23 -22.06 -1.67 -5.78
CA LYS A 23 -22.96 -1.15 -4.76
C LYS A 23 -22.27 0.05 -4.09
N GLU A 24 -22.89 1.22 -4.13
CA GLU A 24 -22.52 2.38 -3.32
C GLU A 24 -23.57 2.51 -2.21
N GLU A 25 -23.12 2.54 -0.97
CA GLU A 25 -23.92 2.89 0.21
C GLU A 25 -23.69 4.38 0.46
N ASP A 26 -24.76 5.14 0.72
CA ASP A 26 -24.61 6.57 1.06
C ASP A 26 -23.75 6.67 2.33
N THR A 27 -22.67 7.44 2.27
CA THR A 27 -21.88 7.78 3.46
C THR A 27 -22.77 8.55 4.41
N VAL A 28 -23.26 7.85 5.42
CA VAL A 28 -24.13 8.42 6.45
C VAL A 28 -23.27 9.35 7.31
N GLU A 29 -23.55 10.65 7.28
CA GLU A 29 -23.07 11.54 8.35
C GLU A 29 -23.60 10.99 9.68
N SER A 30 -22.72 10.88 10.68
CA SER A 30 -23.06 10.31 11.99
C SER A 30 -24.38 10.86 12.53
N GLY A 31 -25.42 10.02 12.57
CA GLY A 31 -26.75 10.38 13.10
C GLY A 31 -27.92 10.33 12.12
N SER A 32 -27.70 10.04 10.82
CA SER A 32 -28.80 9.86 9.84
C SER A 32 -29.14 8.37 9.60
N GLU A 33 -30.35 8.06 9.13
CA GLU A 33 -30.65 6.70 8.66
C GLU A 33 -29.90 6.41 7.35
N PRO A 34 -29.36 5.19 7.14
CA PRO A 34 -28.72 4.83 5.89
C PRO A 34 -29.67 4.99 4.70
N GLY A 35 -29.23 5.74 3.68
CA GLY A 35 -29.95 5.84 2.41
C GLY A 35 -30.07 4.48 1.70
N PRO A 36 -30.99 4.34 0.73
CA PRO A 36 -31.13 3.10 -0.02
C PRO A 36 -29.86 2.80 -0.81
N ALA A 37 -29.37 1.56 -0.72
CA ALA A 37 -28.22 1.12 -1.50
C ALA A 37 -28.41 1.37 -3.00
N ARG A 38 -27.43 2.01 -3.63
CA ARG A 38 -27.49 2.37 -5.06
C ARG A 38 -26.48 1.58 -5.86
N THR A 39 -26.91 0.97 -6.97
CA THR A 39 -25.97 0.35 -7.90
C THR A 39 -25.46 1.40 -8.88
N VAL A 40 -24.14 1.57 -8.93
CA VAL A 40 -23.46 2.41 -9.91
C VAL A 40 -22.78 1.53 -10.95
N ILE A 41 -22.99 1.87 -12.21
CA ILE A 41 -22.35 1.21 -13.34
C ILE A 41 -21.15 2.06 -13.76
N LYS A 42 -19.94 1.52 -13.64
CA LYS A 42 -18.70 2.15 -14.09
C LYS A 42 -18.34 1.61 -15.48
N ASP A 43 -18.05 2.51 -16.41
CA ASP A 43 -17.61 2.18 -17.76
C ASP A 43 -16.08 2.11 -17.80
N LEU A 44 -15.52 0.90 -17.99
CA LEU A 44 -14.07 0.72 -17.97
C LEU A 44 -13.37 1.30 -19.20
N SER A 45 -14.10 1.66 -20.26
CA SER A 45 -13.52 2.42 -21.38
C SER A 45 -12.92 3.77 -20.95
N GLN A 46 -13.31 4.28 -19.78
CA GLN A 46 -12.78 5.53 -19.21
C GLN A 46 -11.39 5.35 -18.58
N VAL A 47 -10.89 4.12 -18.42
CA VAL A 47 -9.55 3.87 -17.92
C VAL A 47 -8.54 4.35 -18.97
N THR A 48 -7.77 5.37 -18.63
CA THR A 48 -6.77 5.96 -19.53
C THR A 48 -5.40 5.33 -19.34
N GLY A 49 -4.69 5.10 -20.45
CA GLY A 49 -3.32 4.57 -20.44
C GLY A 49 -3.22 3.10 -20.03
N ASP A 50 -2.12 2.46 -20.42
CA ASP A 50 -1.68 1.15 -19.90
C ASP A 50 -2.67 -0.04 -19.93
N GLU A 51 -3.81 0.02 -20.63
CA GLU A 51 -4.78 -1.09 -20.72
C GLU A 51 -4.10 -2.41 -21.09
N ARG A 52 -3.19 -2.41 -22.08
CA ARG A 52 -2.46 -3.61 -22.48
C ARG A 52 -1.66 -4.21 -21.32
N PHE A 53 -0.99 -3.36 -20.54
CA PHE A 53 -0.24 -3.79 -19.37
C PHE A 53 -1.17 -4.29 -18.28
N LEU A 54 -2.20 -3.52 -17.91
CA LEU A 54 -3.15 -3.87 -16.87
C LEU A 54 -3.86 -5.20 -17.17
N ARG A 55 -4.39 -5.37 -18.38
CA ARG A 55 -5.03 -6.63 -18.80
C ARG A 55 -4.06 -7.81 -18.74
N LYS A 56 -2.86 -7.64 -19.27
CA LYS A 56 -1.83 -8.69 -19.25
C LYS A 56 -1.45 -9.03 -17.81
N TYR A 57 -1.25 -8.03 -16.97
CA TYR A 57 -0.91 -8.20 -15.57
C TYR A 57 -2.01 -8.93 -14.81
N LEU A 58 -3.26 -8.44 -14.86
CA LEU A 58 -4.40 -9.05 -14.17
C LEU A 58 -4.63 -10.50 -14.64
N THR A 59 -4.47 -10.76 -15.93
CA THR A 59 -4.59 -12.12 -16.49
C THR A 59 -3.49 -13.05 -16.00
N LEU A 60 -2.22 -12.60 -16.00
CA LEU A 60 -1.08 -13.44 -15.65
C LEU A 60 -0.98 -13.70 -14.14
N THR A 61 -1.28 -12.70 -13.32
CA THR A 61 -1.25 -12.81 -11.85
C THR A 61 -2.50 -13.44 -11.27
N ARG A 62 -3.54 -13.65 -12.10
CA ARG A 62 -4.89 -14.05 -11.66
C ARG A 62 -5.42 -13.13 -10.55
N ALA A 63 -5.15 -11.84 -10.68
CA ALA A 63 -5.65 -10.85 -9.73
C ALA A 63 -7.16 -10.73 -9.90
N ASP A 64 -7.88 -10.85 -8.78
CA ASP A 64 -9.34 -10.77 -8.70
C ASP A 64 -9.81 -9.33 -8.38
N LEU A 65 -9.09 -8.33 -8.89
CA LEU A 65 -9.32 -6.92 -8.58
C LEU A 65 -10.76 -6.45 -8.89
N TYR A 66 -11.40 -7.03 -9.90
CA TYR A 66 -12.80 -6.73 -10.26
C TYR A 66 -13.84 -7.22 -9.26
N PHE A 67 -13.48 -8.10 -8.33
CA PHE A 67 -14.41 -8.68 -7.36
C PHE A 67 -14.04 -8.32 -5.92
N ALA A 68 -12.92 -7.63 -5.73
CA ALA A 68 -12.46 -7.13 -4.45
C ALA A 68 -13.36 -6.04 -3.89
N ASP A 69 -13.64 -6.14 -2.60
CA ASP A 69 -14.19 -5.04 -1.82
C ASP A 69 -13.11 -3.98 -1.58
N LYS A 70 -11.84 -4.42 -1.42
CA LYS A 70 -10.67 -3.56 -1.21
C LYS A 70 -9.40 -4.12 -1.86
N ALA A 71 -8.43 -3.27 -2.15
CA ALA A 71 -7.16 -3.68 -2.73
C ALA A 71 -5.97 -3.20 -1.88
N ILE A 72 -4.94 -4.03 -1.81
CA ILE A 72 -3.61 -3.65 -1.33
C ILE A 72 -2.62 -3.91 -2.46
N LEU A 73 -1.90 -2.89 -2.88
CA LEU A 73 -0.81 -2.99 -3.84
C LEU A 73 0.50 -2.82 -3.08
N VAL A 74 1.38 -3.81 -3.17
CA VAL A 74 2.71 -3.77 -2.55
C VAL A 74 3.79 -3.79 -3.62
N GLU A 75 4.91 -3.12 -3.35
CA GLU A 75 6.01 -3.01 -4.30
C GLU A 75 6.76 -4.34 -4.53
N GLY A 76 6.98 -5.13 -3.48
CA GLY A 76 7.82 -6.32 -3.53
C GLY A 76 7.28 -7.55 -2.80
N ALA A 77 8.03 -8.65 -2.95
CA ALA A 77 7.68 -9.95 -2.39
C ALA A 77 7.78 -10.00 -0.85
N SER A 78 8.67 -9.21 -0.24
CA SER A 78 8.79 -9.12 1.23
C SER A 78 7.48 -8.63 1.83
N GLU A 79 6.96 -7.52 1.31
CA GLU A 79 5.72 -6.90 1.73
C GLU A 79 4.53 -7.81 1.45
N ARG A 80 4.51 -8.55 0.34
CA ARG A 80 3.43 -9.51 0.04
C ARG A 80 3.35 -10.62 1.10
N ILE A 81 4.47 -11.04 1.66
CA ILE A 81 4.50 -12.02 2.76
C ILE A 81 4.15 -11.34 4.09
N PHE A 82 4.64 -10.12 4.31
CA PHE A 82 4.48 -9.39 5.56
C PHE A 82 3.07 -8.87 5.83
N VAL A 83 2.44 -8.26 4.83
CA VAL A 83 1.16 -7.55 4.99
C VAL A 83 0.05 -8.42 5.59
N PRO A 84 -0.18 -9.67 5.14
CA PRO A 84 -1.19 -10.53 5.75
C PRO A 84 -0.97 -10.79 7.25
N ALA A 85 0.28 -11.02 7.65
CA ALA A 85 0.63 -11.21 9.06
C ALA A 85 0.45 -9.91 9.87
N ALA A 86 0.76 -8.75 9.28
CA ALA A 86 0.51 -7.46 9.89
C ALA A 86 -0.98 -7.18 10.08
N GLU A 87 -1.82 -7.50 9.09
CA GLU A 87 -3.29 -7.39 9.22
C GLU A 87 -3.82 -8.27 10.35
N GLU A 88 -3.43 -9.55 10.42
CA GLU A 88 -3.83 -10.46 11.49
C GLU A 88 -3.43 -9.93 12.88
N LYS A 89 -2.18 -9.46 13.02
CA LYS A 89 -1.68 -8.89 14.27
C LYS A 89 -2.44 -7.62 14.68
N LEU A 90 -2.80 -6.76 13.74
CA LEU A 90 -3.57 -5.54 14.03
C LEU A 90 -5.03 -5.85 14.37
N ALA A 91 -5.66 -6.80 13.67
CA ALA A 91 -7.02 -7.25 13.95
C ALA A 91 -7.14 -7.86 15.36
N ALA A 92 -6.15 -8.66 15.78
CA ALA A 92 -6.11 -9.24 17.12
C ALA A 92 -6.09 -8.18 18.26
N ARG A 93 -5.66 -6.95 17.98
CA ARG A 93 -5.66 -5.84 18.96
C ARG A 93 -7.02 -5.14 19.09
N ARG A 94 -8.02 -5.53 18.28
CA ARG A 94 -9.39 -4.99 18.31
C ARG A 94 -10.42 -6.10 18.59
N PRO A 95 -10.34 -6.77 19.76
CA PRO A 95 -11.25 -7.86 20.08
C PRO A 95 -12.69 -7.35 20.15
N GLY A 96 -13.57 -7.92 19.33
CA GLY A 96 -15.01 -7.57 19.28
C GLY A 96 -15.44 -6.82 18.03
N GLU A 97 -14.51 -6.25 17.25
CA GLU A 97 -14.77 -5.90 15.85
C GLU A 97 -14.78 -7.21 15.07
N THR A 98 -15.97 -7.74 14.76
CA THR A 98 -16.06 -8.90 13.87
C THR A 98 -15.65 -8.39 12.49
N PRO A 99 -14.53 -8.87 11.89
CA PRO A 99 -14.17 -8.44 10.55
C PRO A 99 -15.35 -8.78 9.65
N GLN A 100 -15.94 -7.79 9.00
CA GLN A 100 -16.91 -8.08 7.96
C GLN A 100 -16.20 -8.98 6.93
N HIS A 101 -16.90 -9.97 6.37
CA HIS A 101 -16.35 -10.81 5.31
C HIS A 101 -16.12 -9.99 4.04
N GLN A 102 -15.05 -9.21 4.03
CA GLN A 102 -14.62 -8.40 2.90
C GLN A 102 -13.50 -9.11 2.18
N TYR A 103 -13.62 -9.13 0.86
CA TYR A 103 -12.59 -9.68 0.00
C TYR A 103 -11.54 -8.61 -0.31
N VAL A 104 -10.42 -8.66 0.42
CA VAL A 104 -9.24 -7.82 0.17
C VAL A 104 -8.31 -8.55 -0.80
N THR A 105 -8.03 -7.94 -1.96
CA THR A 105 -7.05 -8.48 -2.91
C THR A 105 -5.66 -7.88 -2.64
N LEU A 106 -4.64 -8.72 -2.52
CA LEU A 106 -3.24 -8.31 -2.34
C LEU A 106 -2.46 -8.55 -3.63
N MET A 107 -1.86 -7.49 -4.18
CA MET A 107 -1.16 -7.50 -5.46
C MET A 107 0.28 -7.01 -5.31
N GLU A 108 1.27 -7.85 -5.66
CA GLU A 108 2.69 -7.47 -5.75
C GLU A 108 3.01 -6.88 -7.13
N VAL A 109 3.12 -5.56 -7.26
CA VAL A 109 3.29 -4.88 -8.55
C VAL A 109 4.69 -5.01 -9.16
N GLY A 110 5.67 -5.49 -8.40
CA GLY A 110 7.02 -5.80 -8.88
C GLY A 110 7.85 -4.56 -9.21
N GLY A 111 8.05 -3.68 -8.23
CA GLY A 111 8.77 -2.41 -8.34
C GLY A 111 7.85 -1.18 -8.29
N ALA A 112 8.41 0.01 -8.52
CA ALA A 112 7.74 1.31 -8.47
C ALA A 112 6.73 1.57 -9.62
N HIS A 113 5.85 0.61 -9.92
CA HIS A 113 4.90 0.61 -11.03
C HIS A 113 3.43 0.70 -10.58
N ALA A 114 3.16 0.93 -9.29
CA ALA A 114 1.79 1.04 -8.78
C ALA A 114 0.99 2.16 -9.45
N HIS A 115 1.65 3.26 -9.87
CA HIS A 115 1.02 4.36 -10.62
C HIS A 115 0.24 3.92 -11.86
N ARG A 116 0.65 2.83 -12.51
CA ARG A 116 -0.01 2.28 -13.69
C ARG A 116 -1.41 1.77 -13.39
N PHE A 117 -1.69 1.42 -12.13
CA PHE A 117 -3.00 0.97 -11.66
C PHE A 117 -3.91 2.12 -11.23
N TYR A 118 -3.39 3.34 -11.02
CA TYR A 118 -4.21 4.46 -10.54
C TYR A 118 -5.42 4.76 -11.43
N PRO A 119 -5.32 4.77 -12.78
CA PRO A 119 -6.48 4.99 -13.64
C PRO A 119 -7.56 3.93 -13.45
N LEU A 120 -7.17 2.66 -13.33
CA LEU A 120 -8.11 1.56 -13.11
C LEU A 120 -8.76 1.64 -11.73
N LEU A 121 -7.96 1.84 -10.67
CA LEU A 121 -8.45 1.94 -9.30
C LEU A 121 -9.43 3.12 -9.13
N LYS A 122 -9.14 4.27 -9.77
CA LYS A 122 -10.05 5.43 -9.79
C LYS A 122 -11.39 5.12 -10.47
N VAL A 123 -11.39 4.35 -11.55
CA VAL A 123 -12.63 3.94 -12.24
C VAL A 123 -13.41 2.91 -11.43
N LEU A 124 -12.73 1.95 -10.79
CA LEU A 124 -13.37 0.95 -9.91
C LEU A 124 -13.97 1.61 -8.66
N GLY A 125 -13.27 2.60 -8.09
CA GLY A 125 -13.71 3.35 -6.91
C GLY A 125 -13.68 2.55 -5.61
N ILE A 126 -13.03 1.39 -5.60
CA ILE A 126 -12.83 0.59 -4.38
C ILE A 126 -11.73 1.21 -3.50
N PRO A 127 -11.80 1.04 -2.17
CA PRO A 127 -10.68 1.33 -1.28
C PRO A 127 -9.40 0.62 -1.74
N ALA A 128 -8.34 1.37 -1.99
CA ALA A 128 -7.06 0.82 -2.43
C ALA A 128 -5.88 1.42 -1.63
N LEU A 129 -5.15 0.58 -0.93
CA LEU A 129 -3.92 0.94 -0.24
C LEU A 129 -2.71 0.61 -1.13
N ILE A 130 -1.84 1.59 -1.36
CA ILE A 130 -0.59 1.43 -2.10
C ILE A 130 0.55 1.55 -1.09
N ILE A 131 1.33 0.49 -0.94
CA ILE A 131 2.51 0.43 -0.06
C ILE A 131 3.75 0.35 -0.97
N THR A 132 4.61 1.35 -0.89
CA THR A 132 5.76 1.50 -1.80
C THR A 132 7.01 1.97 -1.06
N ASP A 133 8.17 1.66 -1.62
CA ASP A 133 9.45 2.17 -1.14
C ASP A 133 9.59 3.68 -1.41
N LEU A 134 10.34 4.38 -0.56
CA LEU A 134 10.61 5.80 -0.71
C LEU A 134 11.58 6.09 -1.86
N ASP A 135 12.42 5.11 -2.23
CA ASP A 135 13.51 5.22 -3.21
C ASP A 135 14.26 6.57 -3.17
N PRO A 136 14.86 6.92 -2.01
CA PRO A 136 15.63 8.14 -1.85
C PRO A 136 16.83 8.16 -2.80
N VAL A 137 17.02 9.30 -3.46
CA VAL A 137 18.16 9.55 -4.33
C VAL A 137 18.84 10.87 -4.01
N ASP A 138 20.16 10.88 -4.20
CA ASP A 138 20.99 12.07 -4.19
C ASP A 138 21.11 12.60 -5.62
N ASP A 139 20.65 13.84 -5.82
CA ASP A 139 20.66 14.58 -7.07
C ASP A 139 21.69 15.72 -7.09
N ARG A 140 22.56 15.82 -6.07
CA ARG A 140 23.66 16.79 -5.99
C ARG A 140 24.81 16.44 -6.95
N GLU A 141 24.93 15.17 -7.34
CA GLU A 141 25.89 14.69 -8.32
C GLU A 141 25.29 14.52 -9.73
N PRO A 142 26.10 14.59 -10.81
CA PRO A 142 25.64 14.35 -12.18
C PRO A 142 25.06 12.95 -12.42
N LYS A 143 25.40 11.98 -11.56
CA LYS A 143 24.85 10.63 -11.57
C LYS A 143 23.96 10.46 -10.34
N ILE A 144 22.66 10.30 -10.60
CA ILE A 144 21.66 9.98 -9.57
C ILE A 144 22.05 8.65 -8.92
N ARG A 145 22.22 8.66 -7.60
CA ARG A 145 22.53 7.45 -6.81
C ARG A 145 21.51 7.27 -5.70
N LYS A 146 21.24 6.00 -5.42
CA LYS A 146 20.50 5.55 -4.24
C LYS A 146 21.29 5.95 -2.99
N CYS A 147 20.68 6.65 -2.04
CA CYS A 147 21.32 7.11 -0.79
C CYS A 147 20.48 6.78 0.46
N LEU A 148 20.96 7.17 1.64
CA LEU A 148 20.17 7.14 2.87
C LEU A 148 19.08 8.21 2.85
N VAL A 149 18.07 8.08 3.70
CA VAL A 149 16.96 9.04 3.73
C VAL A 149 17.46 10.39 4.25
N SER A 150 18.32 10.37 5.27
CA SER A 150 18.96 11.57 5.84
C SER A 150 19.82 12.36 4.85
N GLU A 151 20.34 11.70 3.80
CA GLU A 151 21.21 12.31 2.78
C GLU A 151 20.46 12.74 1.51
N SER A 152 19.18 12.37 1.40
CA SER A 152 18.44 12.42 0.14
C SER A 152 17.92 13.81 -0.22
N GLY A 153 17.83 14.07 -1.52
CA GLY A 153 17.14 15.24 -2.06
C GLY A 153 15.71 14.91 -2.47
N ARG A 154 15.55 13.86 -3.28
CA ARG A 154 14.29 13.54 -3.97
C ARG A 154 14.00 12.04 -3.93
N THR A 155 12.75 11.69 -4.19
CA THR A 155 12.36 10.29 -4.47
C THR A 155 12.46 10.00 -5.96
N SER A 156 12.98 8.82 -6.32
CA SER A 156 12.91 8.30 -7.69
C SER A 156 11.68 7.42 -7.94
N ASN A 157 10.87 7.16 -6.90
CA ASN A 157 9.70 6.29 -6.98
C ASN A 157 8.58 6.94 -7.80
N GLN A 158 8.24 6.34 -8.93
CA GLN A 158 7.21 6.87 -9.84
C GLN A 158 5.80 6.78 -9.25
N SER A 159 5.53 5.81 -8.36
CA SER A 159 4.25 5.69 -7.67
C SER A 159 3.98 6.92 -6.80
N ILE A 160 5.00 7.41 -6.09
CA ILE A 160 4.92 8.63 -5.29
C ILE A 160 4.76 9.86 -6.20
N ARG A 161 5.64 10.02 -7.19
CA ARG A 161 5.65 11.21 -8.06
C ARG A 161 4.39 11.37 -8.91
N ALA A 162 3.76 10.26 -9.31
CA ALA A 162 2.55 10.29 -10.12
C ALA A 162 1.25 10.39 -9.28
N TRP A 163 1.34 10.46 -7.95
CA TRP A 163 0.17 10.48 -7.07
C TRP A 163 -0.72 11.71 -7.32
N SER A 164 -0.12 12.89 -7.38
CA SER A 164 -0.78 14.16 -7.70
C SER A 164 0.20 15.14 -8.34
N PRO A 165 -0.27 16.22 -8.99
CA PRO A 165 0.62 17.23 -9.59
C PRO A 165 1.61 17.84 -8.60
N GLU A 166 1.21 18.01 -7.34
CA GLU A 166 2.08 18.53 -6.27
C GLU A 166 3.21 17.57 -5.87
N MET A 167 3.06 16.28 -6.18
CA MET A 167 4.02 15.22 -5.84
C MET A 167 5.04 15.00 -6.94
N ALA A 168 4.84 15.57 -8.13
CA ALA A 168 5.69 15.34 -9.30
C ALA A 168 7.16 15.70 -9.04
N ASP A 169 7.39 16.75 -8.25
CA ASP A 169 8.71 17.25 -7.93
C ASP A 169 9.02 17.36 -6.42
N ILE A 170 8.32 16.56 -5.62
CA ILE A 170 8.45 16.57 -4.17
C ILE A 170 9.84 16.13 -3.69
N THR A 171 10.36 16.82 -2.69
CA THR A 171 11.57 16.43 -1.97
C THR A 171 11.26 15.39 -0.90
N VAL A 172 12.27 14.63 -0.47
CA VAL A 172 12.09 13.68 0.63
C VAL A 172 11.75 14.40 1.94
N ALA A 173 12.36 15.56 2.20
CA ALA A 173 12.04 16.36 3.39
C ALA A 173 10.55 16.76 3.43
N GLU A 174 9.98 17.20 2.31
CA GLU A 174 8.54 17.52 2.21
C GLU A 174 7.65 16.28 2.38
N LEU A 175 8.06 15.12 1.85
CA LEU A 175 7.34 13.86 2.06
C LEU A 175 7.30 13.47 3.54
N LEU A 176 8.43 13.59 4.24
CA LEU A 176 8.52 13.29 5.66
C LEU A 176 7.70 14.28 6.49
N GLN A 177 7.78 15.58 6.18
CA GLN A 177 6.99 16.61 6.85
C GLN A 177 5.48 16.38 6.68
N ARG A 178 5.02 16.08 5.45
CA ARG A 178 3.61 15.74 5.20
C ARG A 178 3.17 14.52 6.02
N ALA A 179 4.05 13.53 6.16
CA ALA A 179 3.75 12.32 6.91
C ALA A 179 3.67 12.52 8.43
N GLU A 180 4.22 13.61 8.99
CA GLU A 180 4.12 13.92 10.42
C GLU A 180 2.69 14.30 10.82
N THR A 181 1.99 15.03 9.95
CA THR A 181 0.65 15.58 10.24
C THR A 181 -0.48 14.80 9.56
N ASP A 182 -0.24 14.24 8.38
CA ASP A 182 -1.24 13.52 7.62
C ASP A 182 -0.97 12.00 7.66
N PRO A 183 -1.90 11.15 8.15
CA PRO A 183 -1.91 9.71 7.84
C PRO A 183 -1.83 9.49 6.32
N PRO A 184 -1.42 8.29 5.87
CA PRO A 184 -0.95 8.03 4.51
C PRO A 184 -1.82 8.70 3.44
N ILE A 185 -1.16 9.29 2.43
CA ILE A 185 -1.74 10.35 1.60
C ILE A 185 -3.00 9.84 0.92
N ALA A 186 -4.15 10.33 1.35
CA ALA A 186 -5.44 9.96 0.79
C ALA A 186 -5.70 10.69 -0.54
N GLY A 187 -6.32 10.00 -1.48
CA GLY A 187 -6.62 10.47 -2.82
C GLY A 187 -7.94 9.90 -3.32
N GLY A 188 -9.04 10.30 -2.68
CA GLY A 188 -10.36 9.71 -2.89
C GLY A 188 -10.46 8.34 -2.23
N SER A 189 -10.78 7.29 -2.99
CA SER A 189 -10.83 5.91 -2.51
C SER A 189 -9.46 5.23 -2.44
N MET A 190 -8.36 5.96 -2.63
CA MET A 190 -7.01 5.41 -2.62
C MET A 190 -6.17 6.06 -1.54
N CYS A 191 -5.17 5.34 -1.06
CA CYS A 191 -4.24 5.79 -0.03
C CYS A 191 -2.82 5.35 -0.38
N LEU A 192 -1.86 6.27 -0.27
CA LEU A 192 -0.44 6.02 -0.51
C LEU A 192 0.34 6.00 0.81
N ALA A 193 0.91 4.84 1.14
CA ALA A 193 1.81 4.63 2.26
C ALA A 193 3.23 4.39 1.74
N TYR A 194 4.17 5.18 2.24
CA TYR A 194 5.61 5.09 1.99
C TYR A 194 6.36 5.17 3.33
N GLN A 195 7.63 4.79 3.38
CA GLN A 195 8.39 4.77 4.63
C GLN A 195 8.45 6.14 5.30
N VAL A 196 8.27 6.13 6.63
CA VAL A 196 8.33 7.30 7.49
C VAL A 196 9.07 6.94 8.79
N PRO A 197 9.70 7.91 9.48
CA PRO A 197 10.24 7.68 10.80
C PRO A 197 9.19 7.18 11.80
N GLU A 198 9.57 6.19 12.60
CA GLU A 198 8.74 5.68 13.70
C GLU A 198 8.42 6.81 14.70
N GLU A 199 9.41 7.63 15.03
CA GLU A 199 9.28 8.84 15.86
C GLU A 199 9.59 10.10 15.04
N PRO A 200 8.91 11.24 15.30
CA PRO A 200 9.21 12.51 14.61
C PRO A 200 10.69 12.88 14.70
N GLY A 201 11.29 13.25 13.56
CA GLY A 201 12.73 13.51 13.45
C GLY A 201 13.65 12.29 13.64
N GLY A 202 13.11 11.08 13.73
CA GLY A 202 13.88 9.83 13.84
C GLY A 202 14.44 9.32 12.50
N PRO A 203 15.18 8.19 12.53
CA PRO A 203 15.69 7.55 11.31
C PRO A 203 14.57 7.00 10.44
N CYS A 204 14.78 6.97 9.13
CA CYS A 204 13.82 6.42 8.17
C CYS A 204 14.46 5.35 7.28
N GLY A 205 13.78 4.23 7.12
CA GLY A 205 14.22 3.15 6.24
C GLY A 205 14.04 3.53 4.77
N ARG A 206 15.01 3.18 3.92
CA ARG A 206 14.90 3.37 2.47
C ARG A 206 14.20 2.21 1.75
N THR A 207 14.15 1.03 2.37
CA THR A 207 13.41 -0.16 1.92
C THR A 207 12.50 -0.66 3.04
N PHE A 208 11.59 -1.58 2.72
CA PHE A 208 10.83 -2.32 3.73
C PHE A 208 11.72 -2.97 4.82
N GLU A 209 12.81 -3.65 4.44
CA GLU A 209 13.66 -4.36 5.41
C GLU A 209 14.31 -3.39 6.41
N ASP A 210 14.81 -2.25 5.91
CA ASP A 210 15.40 -1.22 6.77
C ASP A 210 14.34 -0.63 7.71
N ALA A 211 13.13 -0.35 7.21
CA ALA A 211 12.02 0.16 8.02
C ALA A 211 11.56 -0.86 9.07
N PHE A 212 11.53 -2.15 8.73
CA PHE A 212 11.24 -3.22 9.67
C PHE A 212 12.29 -3.30 10.78
N ALA A 213 13.58 -3.20 10.44
CA ALA A 213 14.66 -3.19 11.42
C ALA A 213 14.60 -1.96 12.35
N LEU A 214 14.27 -0.78 11.81
CA LEU A 214 14.10 0.45 12.59
C LEU A 214 12.87 0.42 13.51
N ALA A 215 11.77 -0.23 13.10
CA ALA A 215 10.62 -0.50 13.97
C ALA A 215 10.94 -1.53 15.06
N ASN A 216 11.94 -2.38 14.83
CA ASN A 216 12.29 -3.53 15.67
C ASN A 216 13.74 -3.50 16.14
N ARG A 217 14.26 -2.33 16.52
CA ARG A 217 15.71 -2.11 16.81
C ARG A 217 16.33 -3.18 17.70
N ALA A 218 15.62 -3.61 18.74
CA ALA A 218 16.07 -4.65 19.66
C ALA A 218 16.31 -6.02 18.98
N LEU A 219 15.49 -6.40 18.00
CA LEU A 219 15.64 -7.66 17.25
C LEU A 219 16.88 -7.66 16.35
N PHE A 220 17.34 -6.49 15.94
CA PHE A 220 18.48 -6.31 15.02
C PHE A 220 19.75 -5.80 15.72
N GLY A 221 19.75 -5.73 17.05
CA GLY A 221 20.90 -5.23 17.82
C GLY A 221 21.22 -3.76 17.59
N ILE A 222 20.25 -2.98 17.08
CA ILE A 222 20.38 -1.55 16.88
C ILE A 222 20.15 -0.87 18.25
N PRO A 223 21.02 0.04 18.71
CA PRO A 223 20.83 0.76 19.98
C PRO A 223 19.45 1.38 20.01
N THR A 224 18.77 1.51 21.16
CA THR A 224 17.45 2.18 21.25
C THR A 224 17.55 3.64 21.73
N GLY A 225 18.73 4.07 22.17
CA GLY A 225 18.99 5.43 22.62
C GLY A 225 19.01 6.47 21.49
N ALA A 226 19.17 7.74 21.90
CA ALA A 226 19.37 8.85 20.99
C ALA A 226 20.71 8.71 20.26
N ALA A 227 20.66 8.67 18.94
CA ALA A 227 21.79 8.69 18.05
C ALA A 227 21.41 9.46 16.77
N PRO A 228 22.38 9.97 15.98
CA PRO A 228 22.09 10.61 14.70
C PRO A 228 21.29 9.69 13.78
N ALA A 229 20.30 10.25 13.07
CA ALA A 229 19.44 9.48 12.16
C ALA A 229 20.26 8.70 11.11
N GLU A 230 21.24 9.35 10.50
CA GLU A 230 22.17 8.75 9.51
C GLU A 230 22.87 7.51 10.05
N GLU A 231 23.36 7.55 11.29
CA GLU A 231 24.05 6.42 11.91
C GLU A 231 23.10 5.23 12.11
N LEU A 232 21.88 5.50 12.55
CA LEU A 232 20.85 4.48 12.76
C LEU A 232 20.33 3.89 11.46
N GLU A 233 20.17 4.70 10.42
CA GLU A 233 19.82 4.25 9.07
C GLU A 233 20.91 3.32 8.50
N GLN A 234 22.18 3.70 8.67
CA GLN A 234 23.32 2.88 8.25
C GLN A 234 23.41 1.56 9.03
N GLN A 235 23.16 1.60 10.35
CA GLN A 235 23.13 0.39 11.18
C GLN A 235 22.00 -0.55 10.78
N ALA A 236 20.78 -0.03 10.61
CA ALA A 236 19.64 -0.78 10.13
C ALA A 236 19.95 -1.48 8.80
N ARG A 237 20.48 -0.71 7.84
CA ARG A 237 20.91 -1.24 6.55
C ARG A 237 21.91 -2.38 6.69
N SER A 238 22.97 -2.19 7.48
CA SER A 238 24.00 -3.21 7.68
C SER A 238 23.48 -4.46 8.38
N SER A 239 22.47 -4.33 9.24
CA SER A 239 21.86 -5.44 9.97
C SER A 239 20.99 -6.35 9.07
N VAL A 240 20.40 -5.79 8.01
CA VAL A 240 19.51 -6.51 7.09
C VAL A 240 20.17 -6.86 5.75
N GLU A 241 21.29 -6.22 5.42
CA GLU A 241 22.10 -6.48 4.23
C GLU A 241 22.83 -7.83 4.37
N THR A 242 22.07 -8.91 4.17
CA THR A 242 22.58 -10.28 4.17
C THR A 242 22.80 -10.79 2.74
N ARG A 243 23.52 -11.89 2.59
CA ARG A 243 23.59 -12.62 1.29
C ARG A 243 22.28 -13.32 0.91
N ARG A 244 21.24 -13.23 1.75
CA ARG A 244 19.95 -13.89 1.53
C ARG A 244 19.00 -13.00 0.73
N SER A 245 17.95 -13.60 0.19
CA SER A 245 16.96 -12.86 -0.59
C SER A 245 16.02 -12.05 0.32
N LYS A 246 15.37 -11.04 -0.26
CA LYS A 246 14.27 -10.28 0.36
C LYS A 246 13.14 -11.18 0.90
N VAL A 247 12.85 -12.27 0.17
CA VAL A 247 11.87 -13.28 0.60
C VAL A 247 12.33 -14.01 1.85
N ASP A 248 13.60 -14.40 1.92
CA ASP A 248 14.14 -15.09 3.10
C ASP A 248 14.06 -14.21 4.35
N PHE A 249 14.33 -12.90 4.21
CA PHE A 249 14.16 -11.95 5.30
C PHE A 249 12.72 -11.96 5.84
N ALA A 250 11.73 -11.91 4.95
CA ALA A 250 10.33 -11.95 5.36
C ALA A 250 9.98 -13.29 6.03
N LEU A 251 10.44 -14.42 5.50
CA LEU A 251 10.18 -15.72 6.12
C LEU A 251 10.83 -15.87 7.49
N ASP A 252 12.09 -15.46 7.64
CA ASP A 252 12.85 -15.61 8.88
C ASP A 252 12.29 -14.74 10.02
N HIS A 253 11.89 -13.51 9.71
CA HIS A 253 11.50 -12.53 10.73
C HIS A 253 9.99 -12.38 10.94
N VAL A 254 9.18 -12.62 9.92
CA VAL A 254 7.71 -12.43 9.99
C VAL A 254 7.00 -13.70 10.42
N LEU A 255 7.41 -14.86 9.87
CA LEU A 255 6.81 -16.15 10.21
C LEU A 255 7.45 -16.82 11.44
N GLY A 256 8.56 -16.28 11.96
CA GLY A 256 9.15 -16.72 13.21
C GLY A 256 8.34 -16.27 14.44
N ASP A 257 8.54 -16.93 15.59
CA ASP A 257 7.91 -16.61 16.88
C ASP A 257 8.48 -15.33 17.55
N HIS A 258 8.73 -14.28 16.77
CA HIS A 258 9.24 -13.02 17.28
C HIS A 258 8.09 -12.05 17.57
N ASP A 259 8.14 -11.37 18.72
CA ASP A 259 7.23 -10.24 18.97
C ASP A 259 7.74 -8.99 18.23
N TRP A 260 7.38 -8.89 16.95
CA TRP A 260 7.75 -7.77 16.10
C TRP A 260 6.67 -6.67 16.07
N GLN A 261 7.07 -5.42 15.88
CA GLN A 261 6.19 -4.28 15.65
C GLN A 261 5.97 -4.05 14.15
N VAL A 262 4.73 -3.70 13.78
CA VAL A 262 4.40 -3.30 12.41
C VAL A 262 5.01 -1.92 12.14
N PRO A 263 5.83 -1.74 11.08
CA PRO A 263 6.33 -0.43 10.70
C PRO A 263 5.21 0.61 10.57
N LYS A 264 5.43 1.82 11.09
CA LYS A 264 4.41 2.85 11.24
C LYS A 264 3.65 3.17 9.96
N TYR A 265 4.33 3.21 8.82
CA TYR A 265 3.67 3.51 7.54
C TYR A 265 2.69 2.41 7.09
N ILE A 266 3.09 1.14 7.23
CA ILE A 266 2.22 -0.01 6.92
C ILE A 266 1.06 -0.04 7.90
N ARG A 267 1.34 0.13 9.20
CA ARG A 267 0.30 0.17 10.24
C ARG A 267 -0.75 1.23 9.95
N ARG A 268 -0.35 2.47 9.70
CA ARG A 268 -1.28 3.57 9.37
C ARG A 268 -2.06 3.29 8.08
N GLY A 269 -1.42 2.69 7.09
CA GLY A 269 -2.07 2.30 5.83
C GLY A 269 -3.16 1.25 6.03
N LEU A 270 -2.85 0.19 6.77
CA LEU A 270 -3.81 -0.86 7.10
C LEU A 270 -4.94 -0.33 7.99
N GLU A 271 -4.63 0.52 8.98
CA GLU A 271 -5.63 1.20 9.80
C GLU A 271 -6.58 2.05 8.96
N TRP A 272 -6.06 2.82 8.00
CA TRP A 272 -6.87 3.57 7.04
C TRP A 272 -7.78 2.66 6.21
N LEU A 273 -7.24 1.53 5.72
CA LEU A 273 -7.97 0.59 4.89
C LEU A 273 -9.09 -0.11 5.66
N MET A 274 -8.82 -0.55 6.89
CA MET A 274 -9.82 -1.12 7.80
C MET A 274 -10.93 -0.11 8.11
N ALA A 275 -10.61 1.17 8.28
CA ALA A 275 -11.62 2.20 8.52
C ALA A 275 -12.59 2.43 7.34
N GLN A 276 -12.31 1.88 6.15
CA GLN A 276 -13.21 1.95 4.99
C GLN A 276 -14.38 0.95 5.04
N ASP A 277 -14.60 0.27 6.18
CA ASP A 277 -15.61 -0.79 6.41
C ASP A 277 -17.10 -0.37 6.35
N GLY A 278 -17.39 0.83 5.87
CA GLY A 278 -18.77 1.35 5.72
C GLY A 278 -19.41 1.15 4.34
N THR A 279 -18.98 0.18 3.53
CA THR A 279 -19.42 0.09 2.10
C THR A 279 -19.88 -1.28 1.59
N ALA A 280 -19.86 -2.34 2.39
CA ALA A 280 -20.24 -3.67 1.91
C ALA A 280 -20.92 -4.52 2.99
N THR A 281 -22.18 -4.20 3.31
CA THR A 281 -23.02 -5.20 4.00
C THR A 281 -23.76 -6.02 2.94
N LYS A 282 -23.38 -7.30 2.79
CA LYS A 282 -24.18 -8.30 2.09
C LYS A 282 -25.44 -8.55 2.91
N ALA A 283 -26.60 -8.26 2.33
CA ALA A 283 -27.87 -8.71 2.88
C ALA A 283 -27.90 -10.24 2.77
N ASP A 284 -28.06 -10.91 3.90
CA ASP A 284 -28.41 -12.32 3.94
C ASP A 284 -29.70 -12.53 3.15
N VAL A 285 -29.62 -13.41 2.15
CA VAL A 285 -30.79 -13.92 1.44
C VAL A 285 -31.46 -14.95 2.36
N GLN A 286 -32.62 -14.59 2.90
CA GLN A 286 -33.64 -15.55 3.32
C GLN A 286 -34.44 -16.04 2.11
#